data_AF-A0A3B8L5W7-F1
#
_entry.id   AF-A0A3B8L5W7-F1
#
_cell.length_a   1.000
_cell.length_b   1.000
_cell.length_c   1.000
_cell.angle_alpha   90.00
_cell.angle_beta   90.00
_cell.angle_gamma   90.00
#
_symmetry.space_group_name_H-M   'P 1'
#
loop_
_entity.id
_entity.type
_entity.pdbx_description
1 polymer ?
#
loop_
_entity_poly.entity_id
_entity_poly.type
_entity_poly.pdbx_seq_one_letter_code
_entity_poly.pdbx_strand_id
1 'polypeptide(L)'
;MLGSHVLDMIRAIGGAPTSCYARVDWKGHPATAQDVFDGPEGIGPLTGDNLQAIYQMNNGVTAHFASVRNQAGNPRRYGLQIFGSRGVIELIEGTLPPVQFLGDPSWSPGRSGAKWQ
;
A
#
# COMPACT_ATOMS: atom_id res chain seq x y z
N MET A 1 6.54 -10.20 7.74
CA MET A 1 5.29 -9.71 7.08
C MET A 1 5.62 -8.40 6.37
N LEU A 2 5.42 -8.29 5.04
CA LEU A 2 5.92 -7.13 4.26
C LEU A 2 4.97 -5.91 4.31
N GLY A 3 3.68 -6.10 4.63
CA GLY A 3 2.66 -5.05 4.52
C GLY A 3 2.22 -4.37 5.81
N SER A 4 2.46 -4.98 6.98
CA SER A 4 1.92 -4.51 8.27
C SER A 4 2.34 -3.09 8.62
N HIS A 5 3.61 -2.75 8.38
CA HIS A 5 4.14 -1.44 8.73
C HIS A 5 3.47 -0.31 7.93
N VAL A 6 3.09 -0.56 6.67
CA VAL A 6 2.33 0.41 5.87
C VAL A 6 0.93 0.61 6.43
N LEU A 7 0.26 -0.47 6.83
CA LEU A 7 -1.06 -0.39 7.47
C LEU A 7 -1.00 0.34 8.82
N ASP A 8 0.07 0.13 9.59
CA ASP A 8 0.30 0.86 10.85
C ASP A 8 0.49 2.36 10.59
N MET A 9 1.28 2.74 9.58
CA MET A 9 1.42 4.16 9.19
C MET A 9 0.09 4.77 8.73
N ILE A 10 -0.71 4.06 7.95
CA ILE A 10 -2.06 4.53 7.55
C ILE A 10 -2.90 4.83 8.79
N ARG A 11 -2.86 3.94 9.80
CA ARG A 11 -3.58 4.14 11.06
C ARG A 11 -3.00 5.28 11.90
N ALA A 12 -1.67 5.41 11.95
CA ALA A 12 -1.01 6.48 12.69
C ALA A 12 -1.34 7.88 12.12
N ILE A 13 -1.51 7.98 10.80
CA ILE A 13 -1.77 9.24 10.09
C ILE A 13 -3.27 9.55 10.01
N GLY A 14 -4.09 8.56 9.62
CA GLY A 14 -5.51 8.75 9.33
C GLY A 14 -6.46 8.28 10.44
N GLY A 15 -5.94 7.68 11.51
CA GLY A 15 -6.74 7.03 12.55
C GLY A 15 -7.29 5.66 12.14
N ALA A 16 -8.23 5.14 12.92
CA ALA A 16 -8.86 3.86 12.62
C ALA A 16 -9.79 3.97 11.40
N PRO A 17 -9.78 2.99 10.47
CA PRO A 17 -10.76 2.93 9.39
C PRO A 17 -12.16 2.57 9.91
N THR A 18 -13.20 3.06 9.24
CA THR A 18 -14.61 2.73 9.50
C THR A 18 -15.06 1.46 8.79
N SER A 19 -14.47 1.18 7.63
CA SER A 19 -14.78 -0.01 6.84
C SER A 19 -13.58 -0.42 5.99
N CYS A 20 -13.61 -1.68 5.53
CA CYS A 20 -12.65 -2.23 4.59
C CYS A 20 -13.38 -3.09 3.56
N TYR A 21 -13.02 -2.91 2.29
CA TYR A 21 -13.31 -3.86 1.22
C TYR A 21 -11.99 -4.37 0.67
N ALA A 22 -11.84 -5.68 0.53
CA ALA A 22 -10.63 -6.28 0.01
C ALA A 22 -10.92 -7.43 -0.94
N ARG A 23 -10.04 -7.57 -1.94
CA ARG A 23 -9.95 -8.73 -2.81
C ARG A 23 -8.62 -9.42 -2.57
N VAL A 24 -8.68 -10.74 -2.42
CA VAL A 24 -7.51 -11.61 -2.37
C VAL A 24 -7.61 -12.55 -3.55
N ASP A 25 -6.59 -12.54 -4.40
CA ASP A 25 -6.45 -13.48 -5.50
C ASP A 25 -5.27 -14.42 -5.23
N TRP A 26 -5.31 -15.58 -5.86
CA TRP A 26 -4.27 -16.60 -5.88
C TRP A 26 -4.05 -17.04 -7.33
N LYS A 27 -2.82 -16.94 -7.83
CA LYS A 27 -2.43 -17.42 -9.18
C LYS A 27 -3.37 -16.99 -10.30
N GLY A 28 -3.92 -15.77 -10.20
CA GLY A 28 -4.79 -15.16 -11.22
C GLY A 28 -6.29 -15.40 -11.07
N HIS A 29 -6.76 -16.04 -9.99
CA HIS A 29 -8.19 -16.19 -9.69
C HIS A 29 -8.52 -15.78 -8.25
N PRO A 30 -9.79 -15.48 -7.90
CA PRO A 30 -10.17 -15.22 -6.52
C PRO A 30 -9.76 -16.37 -5.61
N ALA A 31 -9.16 -16.04 -4.46
CA ALA A 31 -8.70 -17.04 -3.51
C ALA A 31 -9.88 -17.80 -2.88
N THR A 32 -9.72 -19.11 -2.73
CA THR A 32 -10.72 -20.04 -2.21
C THR A 32 -10.12 -20.91 -1.11
N ALA A 33 -10.97 -21.70 -0.43
CA ALA A 33 -10.51 -22.64 0.59
C ALA A 33 -9.56 -23.72 0.03
N GLN A 34 -9.68 -24.06 -1.26
CA GLN A 34 -8.81 -25.02 -1.94
C GLN A 34 -7.40 -24.49 -2.17
N ASP A 35 -7.21 -23.17 -2.08
CA ASP A 35 -5.91 -22.50 -2.29
C ASP A 35 -5.11 -22.35 -0.99
N VAL A 36 -5.62 -22.89 0.11
CA VAL A 36 -4.98 -22.83 1.42
C VAL A 36 -3.86 -23.87 1.49
N PHE A 37 -2.69 -23.42 1.94
CA PHE A 37 -1.51 -24.26 2.15
C PHE A 37 -0.88 -23.94 3.51
N ASP A 38 -0.10 -24.88 4.05
CA ASP A 38 0.62 -24.65 5.30
C ASP A 38 1.73 -23.61 5.11
N GLY A 39 1.63 -22.52 5.85
CA GLY A 39 2.61 -21.45 5.83
C GLY A 39 3.97 -21.88 6.40
N PRO A 40 5.08 -21.24 5.95
CA PRO A 40 6.40 -21.51 6.50
C PRO A 40 6.49 -21.11 7.98
N GLU A 41 7.50 -21.61 8.69
CA GLU A 41 7.85 -21.16 10.05
C GLU A 41 6.72 -21.32 11.09
N GLY A 42 5.76 -22.23 10.86
CA GLY A 42 4.70 -22.54 11.82
C GLY A 42 3.62 -21.47 11.97
N ILE A 43 3.51 -20.54 11.02
CA ILE A 43 2.50 -19.45 11.03
C ILE A 43 1.07 -19.92 10.73
N GLY A 44 0.89 -21.22 10.46
CA GLY A 44 -0.39 -21.84 10.15
C GLY A 44 -0.81 -21.69 8.69
N PRO A 45 -2.07 -22.05 8.37
CA PRO A 45 -2.57 -22.05 7.00
C PRO A 45 -2.62 -20.64 6.38
N LEU A 46 -2.19 -20.52 5.13
CA LEU A 46 -2.13 -19.28 4.36
C LEU A 46 -2.73 -19.44 2.96
N THR A 47 -3.13 -18.32 2.36
CA THR A 47 -3.47 -18.23 0.94
C THR A 47 -3.23 -16.80 0.43
N GLY A 48 -3.32 -16.61 -0.89
CA GLY A 48 -3.23 -15.31 -1.54
C GLY A 48 -1.80 -14.91 -1.97
N ASP A 49 -1.72 -14.33 -3.17
CA ASP A 49 -0.51 -13.74 -3.73
C ASP A 49 -0.72 -12.32 -4.27
N ASN A 50 -1.97 -11.86 -4.32
CA ASN A 50 -2.36 -10.51 -4.66
C ASN A 50 -3.48 -10.05 -3.72
N LEU A 51 -3.20 -9.00 -2.95
CA LEU A 51 -4.15 -8.32 -2.07
C LEU A 51 -4.36 -6.90 -2.57
N GLN A 52 -5.62 -6.54 -2.81
CA GLN A 52 -6.06 -5.17 -3.06
C GLN A 52 -7.09 -4.81 -2.00
N ALA A 53 -6.83 -3.80 -1.18
CA ALA A 53 -7.69 -3.38 -0.10
C ALA A 53 -7.96 -1.87 -0.14
N ILE A 54 -9.20 -1.50 0.12
CA ILE A 54 -9.66 -0.11 0.23
C ILE A 54 -10.26 0.07 1.62
N TYR A 55 -9.78 1.08 2.31
CA TYR A 55 -10.24 1.45 3.65
C TYR A 55 -10.91 2.82 3.60
N GLN A 56 -12.10 2.90 4.18
CA GLN A 56 -12.74 4.19 4.43
C GLN A 56 -12.25 4.72 5.78
N MET A 57 -11.76 5.96 5.80
CA MET A 57 -11.27 6.60 7.02
C MET A 57 -12.36 7.50 7.64
N ASN A 58 -12.28 7.73 8.95
CA ASN A 58 -13.25 8.55 9.71
C ASN A 58 -13.38 10.00 9.19
N ASN A 59 -12.30 10.56 8.62
CA ASN A 59 -12.25 11.91 8.09
C ASN A 59 -12.66 12.02 6.61
N GLY A 60 -13.25 10.95 6.05
CA GLY A 60 -13.70 10.91 4.64
C GLY A 60 -12.60 10.55 3.63
N VAL A 61 -11.33 10.46 4.05
CA VAL A 61 -10.23 10.01 3.19
C VAL A 61 -10.37 8.52 2.88
N THR A 62 -9.93 8.12 1.69
CA THR A 62 -9.82 6.71 1.30
C THR A 62 -8.35 6.30 1.31
N ALA A 63 -8.02 5.21 1.99
CA ALA A 63 -6.70 4.60 1.92
C ALA A 63 -6.75 3.34 1.03
N HIS A 64 -5.80 3.20 0.13
CA HIS A 64 -5.65 2.02 -0.72
C HIS A 64 -4.35 1.30 -0.37
N PHE A 65 -4.43 -0.02 -0.19
CA PHE A 65 -3.29 -0.88 0.06
C PHE A 65 -3.25 -2.01 -0.97
N ALA A 66 -2.13 -2.11 -1.68
CA ALA A 66 -1.88 -3.16 -2.65
C ALA A 66 -0.60 -3.91 -2.27
N SER A 67 -0.67 -5.25 -2.28
CA SER A 67 0.50 -6.10 -2.10
C SER A 67 0.43 -7.27 -3.05
N VAL A 68 1.44 -7.41 -3.89
CA VAL A 68 1.51 -8.48 -4.89
C VAL A 68 2.87 -9.16 -4.76
N ARG A 69 2.84 -10.48 -4.61
CA ARG A 69 4.03 -11.31 -4.49
C ARG A 69 4.82 -11.29 -5.80
N ASN A 70 6.15 -11.26 -5.70
CA ASN A 70 7.07 -11.41 -6.83
C ASN A 70 6.84 -10.42 -7.99
N GLN A 71 6.28 -9.24 -7.71
CA GLN A 71 6.27 -8.18 -8.70
C GLN A 71 7.68 -7.60 -8.84
N ALA A 72 8.34 -7.97 -9.93
CA ALA A 72 9.67 -7.51 -10.30
C ALA A 72 9.80 -5.98 -10.23
N GLY A 73 11.03 -5.46 -10.15
CA GLY A 73 11.29 -4.02 -10.18
C GLY A 73 12.64 -3.69 -9.57
N ASN A 74 13.38 -2.82 -10.25
CA ASN A 74 14.57 -2.18 -9.70
C ASN A 74 14.54 -0.69 -10.08
N PRO A 75 14.28 0.22 -9.12
CA PRO A 75 14.09 -0.02 -7.70
C PRO A 75 12.79 -0.76 -7.36
N ARG A 76 12.72 -1.31 -6.13
CA ARG A 76 11.51 -1.98 -5.63
C ARG A 76 10.36 -0.97 -5.51
N ARG A 77 9.15 -1.42 -5.82
CA ARG A 77 7.92 -0.61 -5.74
C ARG A 77 7.23 -0.86 -4.41
N TYR A 78 7.81 -0.32 -3.34
CA TYR A 78 7.31 -0.47 -1.99
C TYR A 78 7.44 0.85 -1.23
N GLY A 79 6.32 1.37 -0.76
CA GLY A 79 6.24 2.67 -0.12
C GLY A 79 4.82 3.10 0.21
N LEU A 80 4.70 4.29 0.78
CA LEU A 80 3.44 4.95 1.10
C LEU A 80 3.42 6.31 0.38
N GLN A 81 2.34 6.61 -0.31
CA GLN A 81 2.10 7.94 -0.88
C GLN A 81 0.87 8.57 -0.22
N ILE A 82 0.99 9.84 0.15
CA ILE A 82 -0.07 10.63 0.78
C ILE A 82 -0.37 11.80 -0.14
N PHE A 83 -1.57 11.80 -0.70
CA PHE A 83 -2.04 12.83 -1.61
C PHE A 83 -2.85 13.86 -0.83
N GLY A 84 -2.43 15.12 -0.93
CA GLY A 84 -3.10 16.25 -0.30
C GLY A 84 -3.32 17.39 -1.27
N SER A 85 -4.09 18.40 -0.87
CA SER A 85 -4.45 19.54 -1.72
C SER A 85 -3.27 20.41 -2.18
N ARG A 86 -2.08 20.22 -1.59
CA ARG A 86 -0.86 20.99 -1.91
C ARG A 86 0.25 20.16 -2.55
N GLY A 87 0.05 18.86 -2.73
CA GLY A 87 1.13 17.98 -3.15
C GLY A 87 1.00 16.53 -2.72
N VAL A 88 2.10 15.81 -2.91
CA VAL A 88 2.26 14.40 -2.53
C VAL A 88 3.45 14.26 -1.61
N ILE A 89 3.28 13.51 -0.53
CA ILE A 89 4.40 13.00 0.28
C ILE A 89 4.58 11.54 -0.09
N GLU A 90 5.80 11.15 -0.45
CA GLU A 90 6.16 9.77 -0.73
C GLU A 90 7.20 9.29 0.29
N LEU A 91 6.91 8.15 0.92
CA LEU A 91 7.83 7.46 1.80
C LEU A 91 8.27 6.18 1.08
N ILE A 92 9.53 6.13 0.66
CA ILE A 92 10.11 4.99 -0.03
C ILE A 92 10.84 4.13 1.00
N GLU A 93 10.67 2.81 0.96
CA GLU A 93 11.28 1.93 1.98
C GLU A 93 12.81 2.08 2.09
N GLY A 94 13.27 2.13 3.34
CA GLY A 94 14.64 1.89 3.78
C GLY A 94 14.68 1.84 5.30
N THR A 95 15.83 1.48 5.90
CA THR A 95 16.02 1.51 7.37
C THR A 95 15.80 2.92 7.95
N LEU A 96 16.06 3.94 7.12
CA LEU A 96 15.62 5.32 7.27
C LEU A 96 14.98 5.70 5.93
N PRO A 97 13.66 5.52 5.76
CA PRO A 97 13.02 5.68 4.47
C PRO A 97 13.17 7.15 4.02
N PRO A 98 13.76 7.44 2.85
CA PRO A 98 13.76 8.80 2.34
C PRO A 98 12.31 9.23 2.14
N VAL A 99 12.01 10.43 2.62
CA VAL A 99 10.76 11.11 2.35
C VAL A 99 11.00 12.04 1.18
N GLN A 100 10.14 11.97 0.18
CA GLN A 100 10.14 12.86 -0.97
C GLN A 100 8.86 13.69 -0.94
N PHE A 101 8.99 14.97 -1.23
CA PHE A 101 7.87 15.89 -1.34
C PHE A 101 7.73 16.42 -2.76
N LEU A 102 6.54 16.25 -3.32
CA LEU A 102 6.13 16.91 -4.54
C LEU A 102 5.16 18.04 -4.19
N GLY A 103 5.63 19.28 -4.19
CA GLY A 103 4.82 20.48 -3.98
C GLY A 103 3.97 20.88 -5.18
N ASP A 104 3.16 19.96 -5.69
CA ASP A 104 2.31 20.16 -6.87
C ASP A 104 0.85 19.74 -6.56
N PRO A 105 -0.10 20.70 -6.48
CA PRO A 105 -1.50 20.38 -6.23
C PRO A 105 -2.16 19.60 -7.36
N SER A 106 -1.57 19.55 -8.56
CA SER A 106 -2.05 18.73 -9.68
C SER A 106 -1.59 17.28 -9.61
N TRP A 107 -0.68 16.96 -8.69
CA TRP A 107 -0.05 15.64 -8.53
C TRP A 107 0.59 15.10 -9.83
N SER A 108 1.01 16.00 -10.72
CA SER A 108 1.42 15.66 -12.08
C SER A 108 2.68 16.45 -12.44
N PRO A 109 3.86 16.00 -11.98
CA PRO A 109 5.12 16.72 -12.22
C PRO A 109 5.43 16.87 -13.71
N GLY A 110 5.01 15.91 -14.54
CA GLY A 110 5.12 16.00 -16.00
C GLY A 110 4.26 17.11 -16.63
N ARG A 111 3.17 17.51 -15.98
CA ARG A 111 2.31 18.62 -16.42
C ARG A 111 2.78 19.96 -15.86
N SER A 112 3.07 20.01 -14.56
CA SER A 112 3.40 21.24 -13.85
C SER A 112 4.86 21.66 -14.01
N GLY A 113 5.75 20.73 -14.36
CA GLY A 113 7.20 20.94 -14.32
C GLY A 113 7.77 20.93 -12.89
N ALA A 114 6.94 20.64 -11.88
CA ALA A 114 7.38 20.53 -10.50
C ALA A 114 8.35 19.35 -10.33
N LYS A 115 9.25 19.47 -9.35
CA LYS A 115 10.26 18.46 -9.04
C LYS A 115 10.04 17.92 -7.63
N TRP A 116 10.36 16.65 -7.45
CA TRP A 116 10.49 16.03 -6.13
C TRP A 116 11.66 16.67 -5.36
N GLN A 117 11.49 16.83 -4.05
CA GLN A 117 12.43 17.40 -3.09
C GLN A 117 12.69 16.37 -1.97
#